data_AF-A0A1J4UEC3-F1
#
_entry.id   AF-A0A1J4UEC3-F1
#
_cell.length_a   1.000
_cell.length_b   1.000
_cell.length_c   1.000
_cell.angle_alpha   90.00
_cell.angle_beta   90.00
_cell.angle_gamma   90.00
#
_symmetry.space_group_name_H-M   'P 1'
#
loop_
_entity.id
_entity.type
_entity.pdbx_description
1 polymer ?
#
loop_
_entity_poly.entity_id
_entity_poly.type
_entity_poly.pdbx_seq_one_letter_code
_entity_poly.pdbx_strand_id
1 'polypeptide(L)'
;MTDTDSSPIEKDINTLSVSIRVGDSKKVLIATLYNPDPVILAVTRLGPEKLILVFDKEPDEKLKEALATLREVYGKILELEEVRTDAYDIVEVARKCVEIIDKQGKDDEIYVNITSGRKTRAVGLLFAAYCRHERVRKIAYNPEEDKKAIVWLPRLSFRLTESQKLILERVEEGKFESIKELSEKLEGTLSPAMVYRAIDELKDMDLLVVEPKLELTDAGRIARL
;
A
#
# COMPACT_ATOMS: atom_id res chain seq x y z
N MET A 1 -44.11 -63.13 24.12
CA MET A 1 -45.35 -62.45 23.74
C MET A 1 -44.97 -60.99 23.54
N THR A 2 -44.52 -60.70 22.32
CA THR A 2 -45.27 -59.95 21.28
C THR A 2 -45.23 -58.46 21.60
N ASP A 3 -44.41 -57.67 20.88
CA ASP A 3 -44.77 -57.04 19.57
C ASP A 3 -45.99 -56.12 19.78
N THR A 4 -46.05 -54.85 19.38
CA THR A 4 -45.36 -54.06 18.36
C THR A 4 -46.01 -52.68 18.42
N ASP A 5 -45.26 -51.60 18.23
CA ASP A 5 -45.61 -50.52 17.28
C ASP A 5 -44.44 -49.53 17.27
N SER A 6 -43.53 -49.64 16.32
CA SER A 6 -43.59 -49.12 14.94
C SER A 6 -43.20 -47.63 14.86
N SER A 7 -42.01 -47.44 14.26
CA SER A 7 -41.44 -46.18 13.75
C SER A 7 -42.29 -45.67 12.55
N PRO A 8 -42.06 -44.49 11.90
CA PRO A 8 -40.73 -43.90 11.66
C PRO A 8 -40.58 -42.37 11.35
N ILE A 9 -39.32 -41.93 11.33
CA ILE A 9 -38.70 -40.92 10.43
C ILE A 9 -39.29 -39.49 10.38
N GLU A 10 -38.52 -38.53 10.90
CA GLU A 10 -38.27 -37.21 10.28
C GLU A 10 -36.83 -36.80 10.65
N LYS A 11 -35.84 -37.28 9.90
CA LYS A 11 -35.09 -36.53 8.88
C LYS A 11 -34.55 -35.18 9.36
N ASP A 12 -33.29 -35.22 9.80
CA ASP A 12 -32.20 -34.38 9.34
C ASP A 12 -32.59 -33.04 8.71
N ILE A 13 -32.62 -31.99 9.52
CA ILE A 13 -32.28 -30.64 9.04
C ILE A 13 -30.94 -30.28 9.65
N ASN A 14 -29.91 -30.87 9.06
CA ASN A 14 -28.55 -30.37 9.15
C ASN A 14 -28.55 -28.95 8.57
N THR A 15 -28.76 -27.95 9.41
CA THR A 15 -28.55 -26.55 9.07
C THR A 15 -27.05 -26.35 9.00
N LEU A 16 -26.46 -26.83 7.91
CA LEU A 16 -25.24 -26.29 7.35
C LEU A 16 -25.51 -24.80 7.20
N SER A 17 -25.02 -24.01 8.14
CA SER A 17 -24.78 -22.60 7.91
C SER A 17 -23.81 -22.53 6.75
N VAL A 18 -24.36 -22.43 5.55
CA VAL A 18 -23.64 -22.01 4.37
C VAL A 18 -23.20 -20.59 4.69
N SER A 19 -22.00 -20.49 5.25
CA SER A 19 -21.26 -19.24 5.30
C SER A 19 -21.14 -18.80 3.85
N ILE A 20 -21.99 -17.83 3.50
CA ILE A 20 -21.94 -17.10 2.24
C ILE A 20 -20.47 -16.74 2.04
N ARG A 21 -19.85 -17.27 0.98
CA ARG A 21 -18.51 -16.85 0.59
C ARG A 21 -18.60 -15.36 0.27
N VAL A 22 -18.29 -14.54 1.27
CA VAL A 22 -17.75 -13.20 1.10
C VAL A 22 -16.67 -13.38 0.04
N GLY A 23 -16.77 -12.64 -1.08
CA GLY A 23 -15.96 -12.88 -2.28
C GLY A 23 -14.51 -13.18 -1.89
N ASP A 24 -13.94 -14.27 -2.43
CA ASP A 24 -12.69 -14.87 -1.95
C ASP A 24 -11.59 -13.81 -1.76
N SER A 25 -11.45 -13.32 -0.52
CA SER A 25 -10.45 -12.33 -0.11
C SER A 25 -9.08 -12.99 -0.25
N LYS A 26 -8.20 -12.41 -1.05
CA LYS A 26 -6.87 -12.97 -1.29
C LYS A 26 -5.86 -12.36 -0.36
N LYS A 27 -4.84 -13.15 0.00
CA LYS A 27 -3.61 -12.60 0.58
C LYS A 27 -2.69 -12.10 -0.53
N VAL A 28 -2.36 -10.82 -0.51
CA VAL A 28 -1.49 -10.18 -1.50
C VAL A 28 -0.19 -9.75 -0.83
N LEU A 29 0.96 -10.13 -1.38
CA LEU A 29 2.27 -9.64 -0.96
C LEU A 29 2.83 -8.70 -2.02
N ILE A 30 3.04 -7.44 -1.66
CA ILE A 30 3.76 -6.45 -2.47
C ILE A 30 5.18 -6.35 -1.91
N ALA A 31 6.18 -6.68 -2.71
CA ALA A 31 7.57 -6.72 -2.26
C ALA A 31 8.49 -5.97 -3.20
N THR A 32 9.40 -5.16 -2.66
CA THR A 32 10.53 -4.67 -3.43
C THR A 32 11.50 -5.82 -3.73
N LEU A 33 12.17 -5.80 -4.89
CA LEU A 33 13.05 -6.89 -5.32
C LEU A 33 14.44 -6.42 -5.79
N TYR A 34 15.46 -7.15 -5.34
CA TYR A 34 16.83 -7.17 -5.86
C TYR A 34 17.54 -8.50 -5.54
N ASN A 35 17.33 -9.01 -4.34
CA ASN A 35 17.67 -10.36 -3.88
C ASN A 35 16.36 -11.15 -3.59
N PRO A 36 16.26 -12.44 -3.98
CA PRO A 36 15.05 -13.25 -3.76
C PRO A 36 14.81 -13.68 -2.31
N ASP A 37 15.85 -13.81 -1.47
CA ASP A 37 15.73 -14.43 -0.13
C ASP A 37 14.67 -13.77 0.79
N PRO A 38 14.62 -12.43 0.92
CA PRO A 38 13.61 -11.79 1.77
C PRO A 38 12.18 -12.03 1.26
N VAL A 39 12.02 -12.12 -0.06
CA VAL A 39 10.73 -12.39 -0.70
C VAL A 39 10.32 -13.84 -0.43
N ILE A 40 11.23 -14.80 -0.62
CA ILE A 40 10.99 -16.23 -0.31
C ILE A 40 10.57 -16.41 1.15
N LEU A 41 11.27 -15.75 2.08
CA LEU A 41 10.93 -15.81 3.50
C LEU A 41 9.53 -15.24 3.78
N ALA A 42 9.20 -14.09 3.20
CA ALA A 42 7.89 -13.47 3.37
C ALA A 42 6.75 -14.31 2.76
N VAL A 43 6.96 -14.86 1.56
CA VAL A 43 5.99 -15.78 0.92
C VAL A 43 5.76 -17.00 1.79
N THR A 44 6.84 -17.63 2.28
CA THR A 44 6.76 -18.84 3.12
C THR A 44 6.02 -18.58 4.43
N ARG A 45 6.16 -17.39 5.02
CA ARG A 45 5.55 -17.04 6.31
C ARG A 45 4.11 -16.57 6.20
N LEU A 46 3.79 -15.83 5.14
CA LEU A 46 2.48 -15.19 4.97
C LEU A 46 1.51 -16.04 4.15
N GLY A 47 2.03 -16.91 3.28
CA GLY A 47 1.24 -17.70 2.34
C GLY A 47 0.34 -16.84 1.47
N PRO A 48 0.88 -15.82 0.75
CA PRO A 48 0.09 -15.03 -0.18
C PRO A 48 -0.39 -15.90 -1.34
N GLU A 49 -1.49 -15.53 -1.97
CA GLU A 49 -1.98 -16.09 -3.24
C GLU A 49 -1.49 -15.27 -4.44
N LYS A 50 -1.22 -13.99 -4.22
CA LYS A 50 -0.67 -13.07 -5.22
C LYS A 50 0.63 -12.42 -4.72
N LEU A 51 1.65 -12.43 -5.57
CA LEU A 51 2.95 -11.80 -5.34
C LEU A 51 3.18 -10.70 -6.38
N ILE A 52 3.31 -9.46 -5.92
CA ILE A 52 3.60 -8.29 -6.77
C ILE A 52 5.03 -7.83 -6.48
N LEU A 53 5.91 -7.92 -7.48
CA LEU A 53 7.32 -7.59 -7.38
C LEU A 53 7.60 -6.21 -7.93
N VAL A 54 8.07 -5.30 -7.08
CA VAL A 54 8.42 -3.93 -7.46
C VAL A 54 9.94 -3.82 -7.62
N PHE A 55 10.40 -3.51 -8.83
CA PHE A 55 11.82 -3.45 -9.14
C PHE A 55 12.17 -2.38 -10.18
N ASP A 56 13.42 -2.37 -10.62
CA ASP A 56 13.96 -1.35 -11.51
C ASP A 56 13.40 -1.48 -12.94
N LYS A 57 13.30 -0.35 -13.66
CA LYS A 57 12.95 -0.36 -15.08
C LYS A 57 14.00 -1.13 -15.90
N GLU A 58 15.26 -0.99 -15.52
CA GLU A 58 16.41 -1.62 -16.17
C GLU A 58 17.05 -2.64 -15.23
N PRO A 59 16.63 -3.93 -15.28
CA PRO A 59 17.19 -4.94 -14.40
C PRO A 59 18.62 -5.30 -14.83
N ASP A 60 19.55 -5.27 -13.87
CA ASP A 60 20.88 -5.85 -14.01
C ASP A 60 20.80 -7.39 -13.97
N GLU A 61 21.92 -8.07 -14.26
CA GLU A 61 21.95 -9.54 -14.30
C GLU A 61 21.51 -10.16 -12.97
N LYS A 62 21.91 -9.56 -11.85
CA LYS A 62 21.53 -10.05 -10.51
C LYS A 62 20.01 -9.98 -10.27
N LEU A 63 19.37 -8.89 -10.68
CA LEU A 63 17.92 -8.75 -10.57
C LEU A 63 17.20 -9.70 -11.55
N LYS A 64 17.75 -9.94 -12.75
CA LYS A 64 17.21 -10.95 -13.68
C LYS A 64 17.26 -12.36 -13.10
N GLU A 65 18.38 -12.73 -12.47
CA GLU A 65 18.53 -14.01 -11.76
C GLU A 65 17.50 -14.13 -10.62
N ALA A 66 17.35 -13.07 -9.80
CA ALA A 66 16.37 -13.05 -8.73
C ALA A 66 14.92 -13.26 -9.24
N LEU A 67 14.56 -12.61 -10.34
CA LEU A 67 13.27 -12.78 -11.01
C LEU A 67 13.09 -14.22 -11.53
N ALA A 68 14.12 -14.77 -12.17
CA ALA A 68 14.09 -16.15 -12.67
C ALA A 68 13.88 -17.16 -11.54
N THR A 69 14.60 -17.01 -10.43
CA THR A 69 14.44 -17.85 -9.23
C THR A 69 13.01 -17.78 -8.69
N LEU A 70 12.45 -16.58 -8.50
CA LEU A 70 11.10 -16.43 -7.96
C LEU A 70 10.03 -16.99 -8.91
N ARG A 71 10.19 -16.83 -10.23
CA ARG A 71 9.29 -17.43 -11.22
C ARG A 71 9.35 -18.95 -11.22
N GLU A 72 10.54 -19.53 -11.09
CA GLU A 72 10.72 -20.99 -11.01
C GLU A 72 10.04 -21.57 -9.76
N VAL A 73 10.26 -20.95 -8.60
CA VAL A 73 9.74 -21.42 -7.33
C VAL A 73 8.23 -21.19 -7.20
N TYR A 74 7.73 -20.01 -7.59
CA TYR A 74 6.36 -19.59 -7.27
C TYR A 74 5.44 -19.41 -8.47
N GLY A 75 5.94 -19.28 -9.70
CA GLY A 75 5.13 -18.91 -10.86
C GLY A 75 4.04 -19.91 -11.26
N LYS A 76 4.08 -21.14 -10.72
CA LYS A 76 3.04 -22.17 -10.92
C LYS A 76 1.99 -22.21 -9.81
N ILE A 77 2.28 -21.60 -8.66
CA ILE A 77 1.48 -21.71 -7.44
C ILE A 77 0.88 -20.38 -6.99
N LEU A 78 1.48 -19.25 -7.38
CA LEU A 78 1.02 -17.90 -7.07
C LEU A 78 0.72 -17.11 -8.35
N GLU A 79 -0.20 -16.15 -8.26
CA GLU A 79 -0.32 -15.09 -9.25
C GLU A 79 0.89 -14.14 -9.10
N LEU A 80 1.78 -14.10 -10.09
CA LEU A 80 2.99 -13.27 -10.06
C LEU A 80 2.83 -12.07 -11.00
N GLU A 81 2.95 -10.87 -10.44
CA GLU A 81 2.90 -9.60 -11.16
C GLU A 81 4.23 -8.83 -11.00
N GLU A 82 4.67 -8.18 -12.07
CA GLU A 82 5.94 -7.45 -12.11
C GLU A 82 5.69 -5.98 -12.39
N VAL A 83 6.15 -5.12 -11.49
CA VAL A 83 6.00 -3.67 -11.60
C VAL A 83 7.36 -2.99 -11.62
N ARG A 84 7.60 -2.26 -12.71
CA ARG A 84 8.85 -1.53 -12.95
C ARG A 84 8.72 -0.07 -12.54
N THR A 85 9.70 0.41 -11.78
CA THR A 85 9.73 1.76 -11.18
C THR A 85 11.07 2.44 -11.45
N ASP A 86 11.05 3.76 -11.58
CA ASP A 86 12.30 4.53 -11.58
C ASP A 86 12.82 4.62 -10.14
N ALA A 87 14.02 4.10 -9.88
CA ALA A 87 14.50 4.03 -8.51
C ALA A 87 14.80 5.39 -7.89
N TYR A 88 15.02 6.46 -8.66
CA TYR A 88 15.47 7.74 -8.11
C TYR A 88 14.34 8.76 -7.92
N ASP A 89 13.14 8.49 -8.42
CA ASP A 89 11.95 9.31 -8.18
C ASP A 89 11.06 8.64 -7.13
N ILE A 90 11.24 9.02 -5.87
CA ILE A 90 10.48 8.44 -4.75
C ILE A 90 8.99 8.73 -4.85
N VAL A 91 8.60 9.87 -5.43
CA VAL A 91 7.19 10.26 -5.61
C VAL A 91 6.54 9.37 -6.67
N GLU A 92 7.24 9.09 -7.78
CA GLU A 92 6.77 8.14 -8.80
C GLU A 92 6.63 6.72 -8.25
N VAL A 93 7.61 6.25 -7.47
CA VAL A 93 7.54 4.94 -6.82
C VAL A 93 6.32 4.87 -5.91
N ALA A 94 6.15 5.86 -5.02
CA ALA A 94 5.03 5.89 -4.08
C ALA A 94 3.68 5.89 -4.82
N ARG A 95 3.53 6.73 -5.86
CA ARG A 95 2.32 6.79 -6.70
C ARG A 95 1.99 5.44 -7.32
N LYS A 96 2.97 4.79 -7.96
CA LYS A 96 2.78 3.46 -8.53
C LYS A 96 2.40 2.43 -7.48
N CYS A 97 3.03 2.47 -6.31
CA CYS A 97 2.70 1.54 -5.23
C CYS A 97 1.30 1.78 -4.65
N VAL A 98 0.84 3.04 -4.57
CA VAL A 98 -0.54 3.38 -4.22
C VAL A 98 -1.51 2.82 -5.26
N GLU A 99 -1.23 2.99 -6.55
CA GLU A 99 -2.05 2.42 -7.63
C GLU A 99 -2.12 0.88 -7.54
N ILE A 100 -1.01 0.21 -7.19
CA ILE A 100 -1.00 -1.25 -6.96
C ILE A 100 -1.96 -1.60 -5.81
N ILE A 101 -1.87 -0.92 -4.68
CA ILE A 101 -2.72 -1.17 -3.51
C ILE A 101 -4.19 -0.93 -3.86
N ASP A 102 -4.50 0.15 -4.57
CA ASP A 102 -5.87 0.53 -4.92
C ASP A 102 -6.52 -0.42 -5.93
N LYS A 103 -5.73 -1.07 -6.79
CA LYS A 103 -6.20 -2.10 -7.74
C LYS A 103 -6.59 -3.42 -7.08
N GLN A 104 -6.17 -3.69 -5.85
CA GLN A 104 -6.53 -4.93 -5.16
C GLN A 104 -7.99 -4.90 -4.71
N GLY A 105 -8.59 -6.08 -4.50
CA GLY A 105 -9.93 -6.23 -3.96
C GLY A 105 -10.09 -5.51 -2.63
N LYS A 106 -11.29 -4.97 -2.37
CA LYS A 106 -11.54 -4.18 -1.15
C LYS A 106 -11.28 -4.99 0.12
N ASP A 107 -11.57 -6.29 0.07
CA ASP A 107 -11.43 -7.21 1.20
C ASP A 107 -10.09 -7.96 1.21
N ASP A 108 -9.21 -7.75 0.22
CA ASP A 108 -7.91 -8.43 0.14
C ASP A 108 -7.00 -8.05 1.32
N GLU A 109 -6.29 -9.05 1.86
CA GLU A 109 -5.29 -8.85 2.89
C GLU A 109 -3.95 -8.48 2.27
N ILE A 110 -3.62 -7.18 2.26
CA ILE A 110 -2.38 -6.69 1.65
C ILE A 110 -1.25 -6.67 2.68
N TYR A 111 -0.14 -7.32 2.35
CA TYR A 111 1.12 -7.31 3.09
C TYR A 111 2.19 -6.64 2.25
N VAL A 112 3.09 -5.91 2.90
CA VAL A 112 4.19 -5.21 2.24
C VAL A 112 5.51 -5.73 2.77
N ASN A 113 6.50 -5.96 1.90
CA ASN A 113 7.89 -6.21 2.29
C ASN A 113 8.82 -5.23 1.59
N ILE A 114 9.54 -4.42 2.38
CA ILE A 114 10.42 -3.35 1.86
C ILE A 114 11.91 -3.71 1.89
N THR A 115 12.26 -4.96 2.16
CA THR A 115 13.65 -5.35 2.46
C THR A 115 14.59 -5.22 1.26
N SER A 116 14.14 -5.69 0.09
CA SER A 116 15.06 -5.98 -1.00
C SER A 116 15.12 -4.82 -2.01
N GLY A 117 16.32 -4.40 -2.41
CA GLY A 117 16.52 -3.36 -3.43
C GLY A 117 16.89 -1.99 -2.88
N ARG A 118 16.86 -0.98 -3.76
CA ARG A 118 17.33 0.37 -3.44
C ARG A 118 16.44 1.01 -2.36
N LYS A 119 17.07 1.72 -1.42
CA LYS A 119 16.41 2.38 -0.28
C LYS A 119 15.27 3.30 -0.72
N THR A 120 15.45 4.06 -1.79
CA THR A 120 14.42 4.92 -2.37
C THR A 120 13.15 4.14 -2.75
N ARG A 121 13.28 2.94 -3.30
CA ARG A 121 12.14 2.08 -3.64
C ARG A 121 11.47 1.50 -2.40
N ALA A 122 12.26 1.02 -1.45
CA ALA A 122 11.78 0.52 -0.16
C ALA A 122 10.97 1.60 0.58
N VAL A 123 11.50 2.83 0.64
CA VAL A 123 10.84 3.97 1.27
C VAL A 123 9.62 4.42 0.48
N GLY A 124 9.66 4.43 -0.86
CA GLY A 124 8.49 4.74 -1.68
C GLY A 124 7.33 3.75 -1.45
N LEU A 125 7.61 2.45 -1.39
CA LEU A 125 6.61 1.44 -1.04
C LEU A 125 6.12 1.58 0.41
N LEU A 126 7.01 1.92 1.35
CA LEU A 126 6.64 2.21 2.73
C LEU A 126 5.67 3.39 2.83
N PHE A 127 5.94 4.48 2.12
CA PHE A 127 5.07 5.64 2.10
C PHE A 127 3.73 5.36 1.42
N ALA A 128 3.71 4.61 0.33
CA ALA A 128 2.46 4.15 -0.26
C ALA A 128 1.61 3.34 0.72
N ALA A 129 2.26 2.48 1.54
CA ALA A 129 1.59 1.76 2.61
C ALA A 129 1.02 2.69 3.69
N TYR A 130 1.65 3.84 3.96
CA TYR A 130 1.11 4.85 4.87
C TYR A 130 -0.03 5.66 4.26
N CYS A 131 0.03 6.00 2.97
CA CYS A 131 -1.06 6.63 2.22
C CYS A 131 -2.32 5.75 2.20
N ARG A 132 -2.14 4.42 2.19
CA ARG A 132 -3.22 3.42 2.22
C ARG A 132 -3.18 2.58 3.49
N HIS A 133 -2.90 3.21 4.63
CA HIS A 133 -2.69 2.53 5.90
C HIS A 133 -3.83 1.58 6.29
N GLU A 134 -5.09 1.88 5.93
CA GLU A 134 -6.25 1.01 6.20
C GLU A 134 -6.26 -0.27 5.36
N ARG A 135 -5.71 -0.22 4.14
CA ARG A 135 -5.67 -1.35 3.20
C ARG A 135 -4.52 -2.32 3.49
N VAL A 136 -3.43 -1.85 4.09
CA VAL A 136 -2.23 -2.66 4.35
C VAL A 136 -2.31 -3.28 5.73
N ARG A 137 -2.26 -4.62 5.86
CA ARG A 137 -2.36 -5.34 7.13
C ARG A 137 -1.08 -5.28 7.97
N LYS A 138 0.08 -5.50 7.35
CA LYS A 138 1.40 -5.49 7.99
C LYS A 138 2.49 -5.08 6.99
N ILE A 139 3.56 -4.48 7.52
CA ILE A 139 4.75 -4.08 6.77
C ILE A 139 5.95 -4.82 7.37
N ALA A 140 6.63 -5.61 6.54
CA ALA A 140 7.75 -6.44 6.92
C ALA A 140 9.08 -5.84 6.45
N TYR A 141 10.09 -6.00 7.30
CA TYR A 141 11.50 -5.77 7.00
C TYR A 141 12.32 -6.95 7.57
N ASN A 142 13.21 -7.51 6.78
CA ASN A 142 14.11 -8.58 7.19
C ASN A 142 15.53 -7.99 7.37
N PRO A 143 16.04 -7.90 8.61
CA PRO A 143 17.39 -7.40 8.85
C PRO A 143 18.45 -8.22 8.12
N GLU A 144 19.50 -7.57 7.64
CA GLU A 144 20.60 -8.27 6.97
C GLU A 144 21.39 -9.16 7.95
N GLU A 145 21.45 -8.74 9.22
CA GLU A 145 22.17 -9.40 10.30
C GLU A 145 21.50 -10.70 10.76
N ASP A 146 20.17 -10.77 10.70
CA ASP A 146 19.39 -11.97 10.98
C ASP A 146 18.39 -12.26 9.86
N LYS A 147 18.87 -13.06 8.90
CA LYS A 147 18.11 -13.48 7.71
C LYS A 147 16.85 -14.30 8.02
N LYS A 148 16.60 -14.70 9.28
CA LYS A 148 15.39 -15.44 9.68
C LYS A 148 14.39 -14.55 10.42
N ALA A 149 14.81 -13.37 10.87
CA ALA A 149 13.96 -12.43 11.58
C ALA A 149 13.03 -11.68 10.63
N ILE A 150 11.86 -11.32 11.15
CA ILE A 150 10.96 -10.35 10.54
C ILE A 150 10.71 -9.26 11.57
N VAL A 151 11.07 -8.03 11.20
CA VAL A 151 10.68 -6.81 11.91
C VAL A 151 9.37 -6.32 11.30
N TRP A 152 8.36 -6.15 12.15
CA TRP A 152 7.09 -5.57 11.76
C TRP A 152 7.15 -4.06 11.98
N LEU A 153 7.20 -3.31 10.88
CA LEU A 153 7.22 -1.85 10.93
C LEU A 153 5.83 -1.31 11.33
N PRO A 154 5.79 -0.13 11.99
CA PRO A 154 4.53 0.49 12.35
C PRO A 154 3.73 0.85 11.09
N ARG A 155 2.41 0.76 11.19
CA ARG A 155 1.49 1.29 10.18
C ARG A 155 1.13 2.71 10.56
N LEU A 156 1.88 3.67 10.01
CA LEU A 156 1.62 5.09 10.22
C LEU A 156 0.59 5.61 9.22
N SER A 157 0.01 6.76 9.53
CA SER A 157 -0.97 7.45 8.70
C SER A 157 -0.71 8.96 8.79
N PHE A 158 -0.83 9.66 7.67
CA PHE A 158 -0.68 11.11 7.62
C PHE A 158 -1.84 11.86 8.30
N ARG A 159 -3.02 11.21 8.46
CA ARG A 159 -4.22 11.76 9.12
C ARG A 159 -4.60 13.18 8.69
N LEU A 160 -4.52 13.45 7.39
CA LEU A 160 -4.90 14.75 6.82
C LEU A 160 -6.41 14.98 6.92
N THR A 161 -6.79 16.20 7.29
CA THR A 161 -8.19 16.66 7.24
C THR A 161 -8.64 16.88 5.79
N GLU A 162 -9.95 16.94 5.55
CA GLU A 162 -10.48 17.20 4.20
C GLU A 162 -10.04 18.55 3.65
N SER A 163 -9.93 19.59 4.49
CA SER A 163 -9.39 20.89 4.08
C SER A 163 -7.93 20.81 3.67
N GLN A 164 -7.11 20.07 4.42
CA GLN A 164 -5.69 19.86 4.10
C GLN A 164 -5.52 19.08 2.79
N LYS A 165 -6.29 18.00 2.59
CA LYS A 165 -6.28 17.22 1.33
C LYS A 165 -6.64 18.10 0.14
N LEU A 166 -7.73 18.87 0.25
CA LEU A 166 -8.17 19.79 -0.79
C LEU A 166 -7.09 20.83 -1.13
N ILE A 167 -6.42 21.39 -0.12
CA ILE A 167 -5.33 22.34 -0.33
C ILE A 167 -4.16 21.68 -1.07
N LEU A 168 -3.71 20.49 -0.65
CA LEU A 168 -2.63 19.78 -1.32
C LEU A 168 -2.99 19.45 -2.78
N GLU A 169 -4.22 19.02 -3.04
CA GLU A 169 -4.71 18.75 -4.40
C GLU A 169 -4.67 20.02 -5.26
N ARG A 170 -5.21 21.15 -4.76
CA ARG A 170 -5.19 22.40 -5.53
C ARG A 170 -3.79 22.91 -5.79
N VAL A 171 -2.89 22.85 -4.81
CA VAL A 171 -1.50 23.30 -4.98
C VAL A 171 -0.75 22.47 -6.03
N GLU A 172 -1.02 21.16 -6.14
CA GLU A 172 -0.45 20.33 -7.20
C GLU A 172 -1.00 20.69 -8.60
N GLU A 173 -2.30 20.95 -8.72
CA GLU A 173 -2.95 21.25 -10.00
C GLU A 173 -2.67 22.68 -10.50
N GLY A 174 -2.46 23.60 -9.56
CA GLY A 174 -2.30 25.02 -9.82
C GLY A 174 -0.87 25.51 -9.71
N LYS A 175 -0.70 26.81 -10.00
CA LYS A 175 0.49 27.57 -9.62
C LYS A 175 -0.01 28.77 -8.85
N PHE A 176 0.43 28.92 -7.61
CA PHE A 176 0.03 30.02 -6.75
C PHE A 176 1.27 30.75 -6.26
N GLU A 177 1.28 32.07 -6.45
CA GLU A 177 2.36 32.94 -6.00
C GLU A 177 2.21 33.26 -4.50
N SER A 178 1.01 33.07 -3.92
CA SER A 178 0.75 33.36 -2.51
C SER A 178 -0.41 32.57 -1.92
N ILE A 179 -0.44 32.50 -0.59
CA ILE A 179 -1.57 31.96 0.18
C ILE A 179 -2.87 32.72 -0.12
N LYS A 180 -2.77 34.05 -0.30
CA LYS A 180 -3.92 34.90 -0.61
C LYS A 180 -4.57 34.48 -1.92
N GLU A 181 -3.77 34.25 -2.96
CA GLU A 181 -4.26 33.80 -4.27
C GLU A 181 -4.98 32.45 -4.18
N LEU A 182 -4.40 31.48 -3.46
CA LEU A 182 -5.06 30.20 -3.21
C LEU A 182 -6.37 30.38 -2.42
N SER A 183 -6.38 31.24 -1.40
CA SER A 183 -7.56 31.52 -0.58
C SER A 183 -8.71 32.12 -1.40
N GLU A 184 -8.42 33.03 -2.32
CA GLU A 184 -9.42 33.62 -3.24
C GLU A 184 -9.98 32.56 -4.18
N LYS A 185 -9.16 31.60 -4.63
CA LYS A 185 -9.60 30.50 -5.50
C LYS A 185 -10.43 29.44 -4.78
N LEU A 186 -10.32 29.35 -3.45
CA LEU A 186 -11.07 28.43 -2.60
C LEU A 186 -12.29 29.09 -1.94
N GLU A 187 -12.60 30.35 -2.27
CA GLU A 187 -13.75 31.06 -1.74
C GLU A 187 -15.06 30.29 -1.99
N GLY A 188 -15.95 30.27 -1.01
CA GLY A 188 -17.17 29.46 -1.03
C GLY A 188 -16.98 27.97 -0.70
N THR A 189 -15.73 27.48 -0.67
CA THR A 189 -15.41 26.11 -0.20
C THR A 189 -14.72 26.13 1.16
N LEU A 190 -13.71 26.98 1.33
CA LEU A 190 -13.02 27.21 2.61
C LEU A 190 -13.01 28.70 2.92
N SER A 191 -13.20 29.04 4.21
CA SER A 191 -12.99 30.43 4.65
C SER A 191 -11.50 30.78 4.61
N PRO A 192 -11.12 32.06 4.43
CA PRO A 192 -9.72 32.47 4.48
C PRO A 192 -9.01 31.98 5.74
N ALA A 193 -9.63 32.13 6.91
CA ALA A 193 -9.05 31.68 8.18
C ALA A 193 -8.75 30.17 8.21
N MET A 194 -9.57 29.34 7.54
CA MET A 194 -9.31 27.90 7.42
C MET A 194 -8.14 27.62 6.48
N VAL A 195 -8.02 28.35 5.37
CA VAL A 195 -6.91 28.19 4.42
C VAL A 195 -5.59 28.52 5.09
N TYR A 196 -5.48 29.69 5.74
CA TYR A 196 -4.26 30.09 6.44
C TYR A 196 -3.85 29.08 7.53
N ARG A 197 -4.80 28.64 8.37
CA ARG A 197 -4.53 27.64 9.42
C ARG A 197 -4.05 26.32 8.84
N ALA A 198 -4.74 25.79 7.84
CA ALA A 198 -4.37 24.51 7.23
C ALA A 198 -3.01 24.59 6.53
N ILE A 199 -2.67 25.73 5.93
CA ILE A 199 -1.34 25.96 5.35
C ILE A 199 -0.26 25.96 6.43
N ASP A 200 -0.47 26.65 7.55
CA ASP A 200 0.50 26.64 8.66
C ASP A 200 0.73 25.21 9.19
N GLU A 201 -0.34 24.44 9.40
CA GLU A 201 -0.24 23.04 9.82
C GLU A 201 0.49 22.17 8.78
N LEU A 202 0.21 22.34 7.49
CA LEU A 202 0.87 21.60 6.41
C LEU A 202 2.35 21.97 6.27
N LYS A 203 2.74 23.22 6.57
CA LYS A 203 4.15 23.64 6.64
C LYS A 203 4.86 22.99 7.81
N ASP A 204 4.22 22.96 8.97
CA ASP A 204 4.78 22.34 10.18
C ASP A 204 5.01 20.83 9.98
N MET A 205 4.24 20.20 9.08
CA MET A 205 4.40 18.82 8.64
C MET A 205 5.40 18.64 7.48
N ASP A 206 6.04 19.71 7.00
CA ASP A 206 6.94 19.71 5.83
C ASP A 206 6.27 19.23 4.53
N LEU A 207 4.96 19.44 4.37
CA LEU A 207 4.22 19.02 3.17
C LEU A 207 4.15 20.10 2.10
N LEU A 208 4.37 21.36 2.46
CA LEU A 208 4.40 22.45 1.51
C LEU A 208 5.43 23.52 1.89
N VAL A 209 5.87 24.26 0.88
CA VAL A 209 6.74 25.44 1.01
C VAL A 209 5.97 26.64 0.46
N VAL A 210 6.13 27.81 1.09
CA VAL A 210 5.43 29.04 0.67
C VAL A 210 6.37 30.04 -0.02
N GLU A 211 7.68 29.90 0.19
CA GLU A 211 8.69 30.82 -0.35
C GLU A 211 9.67 30.05 -1.24
N PRO A 212 9.96 30.53 -2.46
CA PRO A 212 9.48 31.78 -3.08
C PRO A 212 8.06 31.72 -3.66
N LYS A 213 7.46 30.53 -3.74
CA LYS A 213 6.10 30.27 -4.25
C LYS A 213 5.46 29.13 -3.46
N LEU A 214 4.14 29.05 -3.52
CA LEU A 214 3.39 27.99 -2.84
C LEU A 214 3.49 26.68 -3.64
N GLU A 215 4.24 25.71 -3.12
CA GLU A 215 4.49 24.43 -3.77
C GLU A 215 4.50 23.26 -2.78
N LEU A 216 4.23 22.06 -3.27
CA LEU A 216 4.37 20.84 -2.49
C LEU A 216 5.83 20.42 -2.39
N THR A 217 6.23 19.95 -1.21
CA THR A 217 7.44 19.15 -1.06
C THR A 217 7.21 17.74 -1.63
N ASP A 218 8.26 16.94 -1.80
CA ASP A 218 8.07 15.52 -2.13
C ASP A 218 7.20 14.79 -1.09
N ALA A 219 7.32 15.16 0.20
CA ALA A 219 6.46 14.62 1.25
C ALA A 219 4.99 15.01 1.04
N GLY A 220 4.68 16.26 0.66
CA GLY A 220 3.32 16.69 0.33
C GLY A 220 2.75 15.99 -0.90
N ARG A 221 3.57 15.83 -1.94
CA ARG A 221 3.21 15.09 -3.16
C ARG A 221 2.92 13.63 -2.90
N ILE A 222 3.52 13.04 -1.87
CA ILE A 222 3.27 11.67 -1.42
C ILE A 222 2.05 11.60 -0.51
N ALA A 223 1.96 12.47 0.50
CA ALA A 223 0.90 12.45 1.50
C ALA A 223 -0.50 12.71 0.88
N ARG A 224 -0.56 13.39 -0.27
CA ARG A 224 -1.81 13.61 -1.03
C ARG A 224 -2.31 12.38 -1.78
N LEU A 225 -1.45 11.39 -2.04
CA LEU A 225 -1.79 10.20 -2.85
C LEU A 225 -2.85 9.36 -2.16
#